data_AF-A0A923PL24-F1
#
_entry.id   AF-A0A923PL24-F1
#
_cell.length_a   1.000
_cell.length_b   1.000
_cell.length_c   1.000
_cell.angle_alpha   90.00
_cell.angle_beta   90.00
_cell.angle_gamma   90.00
#
_symmetry.space_group_name_H-M   'P 1'
#
loop_
_entity.id
_entity.type
_entity.pdbx_description
1 polymer ?
#
loop_
_entity_poly.entity_id
_entity_poly.type
_entity_poly.pdbx_seq_one_letter_code
_entity_poly.pdbx_strand_id
1 'polypeptide(L)'
;MAKIKKDERFEATTKEKYTVVNWSEYNKALENRGNITFLINEDVIQNWYSEEPAQRGAQFRYSDTCIETMMMFKTVFRLPYRQARGFAVGILNLMGLCDLDV
;
A
#
# COMPACT_ATOMS: atom_id res chain seq x y z
N MET A 1 -36.09 61.26 -24.06
CA MET A 1 -35.35 59.99 -23.97
C MET A 1 -34.31 60.12 -22.86
N ALA A 2 -34.43 59.32 -21.80
CA ALA A 2 -33.56 59.42 -20.63
C ALA A 2 -32.18 58.82 -20.93
N LYS A 3 -31.11 59.54 -20.59
CA LYS A 3 -29.71 59.10 -20.79
C LYS A 3 -29.40 57.97 -19.80
N ILE A 4 -29.09 56.79 -20.32
CA ILE A 4 -28.64 55.63 -19.53
C ILE A 4 -27.32 56.00 -18.87
N LYS A 5 -27.25 55.87 -17.55
CA LYS A 5 -26.06 56.16 -16.74
C LYS A 5 -25.03 55.08 -17.01
N LYS A 6 -23.84 55.51 -17.45
CA LYS A 6 -22.68 54.67 -17.79
C LYS A 6 -22.37 53.69 -16.66
N ASP A 7 -22.23 52.42 -17.01
CA ASP A 7 -22.06 51.29 -16.09
C ASP A 7 -21.05 51.60 -14.98
N GLU A 8 -21.47 51.42 -13.72
CA GLU A 8 -20.58 51.35 -12.57
C GLU A 8 -19.61 50.19 -12.81
N ARG A 9 -18.40 50.51 -13.26
CA ARG A 9 -17.32 49.54 -13.35
C ARG A 9 -17.06 49.05 -11.93
N PHE A 10 -17.41 47.80 -11.64
CA PHE A 10 -16.87 47.10 -10.49
C PHE A 10 -15.34 47.14 -10.62
N GLU A 11 -14.69 47.88 -9.73
CA GLU A 11 -13.23 47.90 -9.67
C GLU A 11 -12.75 46.47 -9.36
N ALA A 12 -11.85 45.95 -10.21
CA ALA A 12 -11.26 44.65 -9.97
C ALA A 12 -10.41 44.73 -8.70
N THR A 13 -10.82 44.03 -7.64
CA THR A 13 -10.05 43.88 -6.42
C THR A 13 -8.65 43.35 -6.74
N THR A 14 -7.62 44.02 -6.24
CA THR A 14 -6.22 43.60 -6.39
C THR A 14 -6.04 42.19 -5.85
N LYS A 15 -5.59 41.27 -6.71
CA LYS A 15 -5.30 39.89 -6.28
C LYS A 15 -4.16 39.91 -5.27
N GLU A 16 -4.42 39.43 -4.06
CA GLU A 16 -3.37 39.22 -3.06
C GLU A 16 -2.33 38.23 -3.60
N LYS A 17 -1.05 38.59 -3.51
CA LYS A 17 0.05 37.70 -3.87
C LYS A 17 0.23 36.67 -2.76
N TYR A 18 -0.43 35.53 -2.91
CA TYR A 18 -0.20 34.38 -2.03
C TYR A 18 1.14 33.71 -2.36
N THR A 19 1.98 33.49 -1.34
CA THR A 19 3.22 32.71 -1.46
C THR A 19 3.02 31.38 -0.74
N VAL A 20 3.13 30.28 -1.48
CA VAL A 20 3.02 28.93 -0.93
C VAL A 20 4.28 28.65 -0.10
N VAL A 21 4.12 28.57 1.23
CA VAL A 21 5.23 28.33 2.19
C VAL A 21 5.36 26.87 2.61
N ASN A 22 4.36 26.04 2.36
CA ASN A 22 4.27 24.66 2.85
C ASN A 22 4.80 23.60 1.85
N TRP A 23 5.62 23.98 0.87
CA TRP A 23 6.14 23.06 -0.15
C TRP A 23 6.84 21.83 0.44
N SER A 24 7.57 22.00 1.55
CA SER A 24 8.24 20.88 2.22
C SER A 24 7.24 19.87 2.80
N GLU A 25 6.17 20.34 3.44
CA GLU A 25 5.12 19.49 4.00
C GLU A 25 4.35 18.77 2.89
N TYR A 26 4.05 19.49 1.81
CA TYR A 26 3.39 18.91 0.64
C TYR A 26 4.23 17.79 0.01
N ASN A 27 5.55 18.01 -0.15
CA ASN A 27 6.44 16.98 -0.68
C ASN A 27 6.53 15.76 0.24
N LYS A 28 6.63 15.95 1.56
CA LYS A 28 6.58 14.84 2.52
C LYS A 28 5.28 14.04 2.41
N ALA A 29 4.14 14.71 2.22
CA ALA A 29 2.87 14.03 2.01
C ALA A 29 2.86 13.19 0.71
N LEU A 30 3.51 13.68 -0.36
CA LEU A 30 3.68 12.91 -1.60
C LEU A 30 4.60 11.70 -1.43
N GLU A 31 5.72 11.85 -0.72
CA GLU A 31 6.61 10.73 -0.40
C GLU A 31 5.88 9.66 0.42
N ASN A 32 5.15 10.09 1.46
CA ASN A 32 4.37 9.20 2.32
C ASN A 32 3.26 8.47 1.56
N ARG A 33 2.71 9.07 0.49
CA ARG A 33 1.74 8.38 -0.38
C ARG A 33 2.36 7.17 -1.08
N GLY A 34 3.66 7.21 -1.38
CA GLY A 34 4.40 6.10 -1.97
C GLY A 34 5.01 5.15 -0.94
N ASN A 35 4.90 5.45 0.36
CA ASN A 35 5.45 4.60 1.41
C ASN A 35 4.62 3.32 1.54
N ILE A 36 5.30 2.17 1.42
CA ILE A 36 4.68 0.85 1.52
C ILE A 36 5.05 0.25 2.86
N THR A 37 4.05 0.06 3.72
CA THR A 37 4.19 -0.66 5.00
C THR A 37 3.52 -2.01 4.88
N PHE A 38 4.26 -3.08 5.20
CA PHE A 38 3.72 -4.44 5.26
C PHE A 38 3.27 -4.77 6.67
N LEU A 39 2.04 -5.23 6.81
CA LEU A 39 1.48 -5.72 8.06
C LEU A 39 0.99 -7.14 7.81
N ILE A 40 1.54 -8.09 8.54
CA ILE A 40 1.09 -9.49 8.54
C ILE A 40 0.45 -9.70 9.91
N ASN A 41 -0.77 -10.26 9.93
CA ASN A 41 -1.42 -10.58 11.19
C ASN A 41 -0.59 -11.64 11.94
N GLU A 42 -0.40 -11.47 13.24
CA GLU A 42 0.33 -12.40 14.09
C GLU A 42 -0.25 -13.82 14.00
N ASP A 43 -1.58 -13.95 13.91
CA ASP A 43 -2.23 -15.25 13.74
C ASP A 43 -1.77 -16.00 12.48
N VAL A 44 -1.43 -15.29 11.41
CA VAL A 44 -0.92 -15.89 10.17
C VAL A 44 0.51 -16.38 10.37
N ILE A 45 1.34 -15.61 11.09
CA ILE A 45 2.72 -15.97 11.43
C ILE A 45 2.73 -17.23 12.30
N GLN A 46 1.86 -17.28 13.31
CA GLN A 46 1.77 -18.44 14.22
C GLN A 46 1.24 -19.69 13.50
N ASN A 47 0.26 -19.52 12.61
CA ASN A 47 -0.34 -20.61 11.84
C ASN A 47 0.25 -20.71 10.43
N TRP A 48 1.54 -20.46 10.24
CA TRP A 48 2.16 -20.44 8.91
C TRP A 48 2.19 -21.82 8.25
N TYR A 49 2.46 -22.85 9.06
CA TYR A 49 2.50 -24.25 8.63
C TYR A 49 1.18 -24.95 8.96
N SER A 50 0.84 -25.96 8.18
CA SER A 50 -0.36 -26.75 8.45
C SER A 50 -0.15 -27.68 9.65
N GLU A 51 -1.16 -27.76 10.52
CA GLU A 51 -1.22 -28.73 11.62
C GLU A 51 -1.94 -30.03 11.22
N GLU A 52 -2.33 -30.18 9.96
CA GLU A 52 -3.07 -31.35 9.50
C GLU A 52 -2.24 -32.64 9.65
N PRO A 53 -2.90 -33.75 10.05
CA PRO A 53 -2.21 -35.02 10.21
C PRO A 53 -1.62 -35.50 8.88
N ALA A 54 -0.46 -36.14 8.97
CA ALA A 54 0.23 -36.70 7.81
C ALA A 54 -0.68 -37.67 7.06
N GLN A 55 -1.05 -37.30 5.83
CA GLN A 55 -1.81 -38.15 4.93
C GLN A 55 -0.92 -38.85 3.91
N ARG A 56 -1.41 -39.96 3.35
CA ARG A 56 -0.72 -40.68 2.29
C ARG A 56 -0.82 -39.90 0.98
N GLY A 57 0.30 -39.38 0.47
CA GLY A 57 0.35 -38.56 -0.74
C GLY A 57 1.03 -37.21 -0.48
N ALA A 58 0.54 -36.13 -1.10
CA ALA A 58 1.06 -34.79 -0.86
C ALA A 58 0.65 -34.31 0.55
N GLN A 59 1.63 -34.03 1.40
CA GLN A 59 1.40 -33.40 2.69
C GLN A 59 1.16 -31.89 2.50
N PHE A 60 0.17 -31.36 3.21
CA PHE A 60 -0.01 -29.92 3.33
C PHE A 60 1.09 -29.39 4.25
N ARG A 61 2.09 -28.73 3.68
CA ARG A 61 3.18 -28.11 4.46
C ARG A 61 2.75 -26.74 4.99
N TYR A 62 2.09 -25.96 4.16
CA TYR A 62 1.64 -24.61 4.46
C TYR A 62 0.16 -24.62 4.80
N SER A 63 -0.25 -23.75 5.71
CA SER A 63 -1.66 -23.55 6.05
C SER A 63 -2.41 -22.82 4.92
N ASP A 64 -3.74 -22.89 4.97
CA ASP A 64 -4.59 -22.11 4.07
C ASP A 64 -4.37 -20.60 4.23
N THR A 65 -4.13 -20.12 5.45
CA THR A 65 -3.87 -18.69 5.73
C THR A 65 -2.53 -18.23 5.14
N CYS A 66 -1.50 -19.07 5.17
CA CYS A 66 -0.24 -18.80 4.46
C CYS A 66 -0.47 -18.72 2.94
N ILE A 67 -1.18 -19.68 2.36
CA ILE A 67 -1.48 -19.71 0.92
C ILE A 67 -2.30 -18.49 0.50
N GLU A 68 -3.30 -18.11 1.28
CA GLU A 68 -4.10 -16.91 1.05
C GLU A 68 -3.24 -15.64 1.08
N THR A 69 -2.34 -15.52 2.05
CA THR A 69 -1.40 -14.40 2.16
C THR A 69 -0.48 -14.31 0.94
N MET A 70 0.03 -15.45 0.46
CA MET A 70 0.81 -15.51 -0.78
C MET A 70 0.02 -15.08 -2.00
N MET A 71 -1.25 -15.51 -2.10
CA MET A 71 -2.13 -15.11 -3.19
C MET A 71 -2.46 -13.63 -3.12
N MET A 72 -2.61 -13.05 -1.93
CA MET A 72 -2.77 -11.62 -1.74
C MET A 72 -1.56 -10.85 -2.26
N PHE A 73 -0.33 -11.21 -1.86
CA PHE A 73 0.88 -10.57 -2.40
C PHE A 73 0.96 -10.70 -3.92
N LYS A 74 0.71 -11.91 -4.44
CA LYS A 74 0.72 -12.17 -5.87
C LYS A 74 -0.28 -11.30 -6.63
N THR A 75 -1.50 -11.17 -6.13
CA THR A 75 -2.59 -10.45 -6.81
C THR A 75 -2.44 -8.94 -6.71
N VAL A 76 -2.15 -8.41 -5.53
CA VAL A 76 -1.99 -6.97 -5.28
C VAL A 76 -0.80 -6.41 -6.08
N PHE A 77 0.33 -7.12 -6.09
CA PHE A 77 1.53 -6.70 -6.81
C PHE A 77 1.63 -7.27 -8.24
N ARG A 78 0.62 -8.02 -8.69
CA ARG A 78 0.54 -8.64 -10.02
C ARG A 78 1.79 -9.47 -10.40
N LEU A 79 2.25 -10.30 -9.47
CA LEU A 79 3.46 -11.09 -9.63
C LEU A 79 3.18 -12.47 -10.28
N PRO A 80 4.11 -13.01 -11.09
CA PRO A 80 4.17 -14.44 -11.39
C PRO A 80 4.50 -15.27 -10.13
N TYR A 81 4.12 -16.55 -10.09
CA TYR A 81 4.31 -17.41 -8.90
C TYR A 81 5.75 -17.45 -8.36
N ARG A 82 6.75 -17.56 -9.25
CA ARG A 82 8.16 -17.58 -8.83
C ARG A 82 8.62 -16.25 -8.22
N GLN A 83 8.10 -15.12 -8.72
CA GLN A 83 8.39 -13.80 -8.16
C GLN A 83 7.65 -13.57 -6.85
N ALA A 84 6.38 -14.00 -6.74
CA ALA A 84 5.62 -13.91 -5.50
C ALA A 84 6.33 -14.62 -4.34
N ARG A 85 6.85 -15.83 -4.59
CA ARG A 85 7.69 -16.57 -3.63
C ARG A 85 8.91 -15.77 -3.19
N GLY A 86 9.71 -15.27 -4.14
CA GLY A 86 10.92 -14.51 -3.82
C GLY A 86 10.64 -13.20 -3.10
N PHE A 87 9.56 -12.52 -3.49
CA PHE A 87 9.07 -11.30 -2.85
C PHE A 87 8.66 -11.55 -1.40
N ALA A 88 7.88 -12.60 -1.14
CA ALA A 88 7.44 -12.94 0.20
C ALA A 88 8.62 -13.33 1.11
N VAL A 89 9.57 -14.13 0.62
CA VAL A 89 10.82 -14.44 1.35
C VAL A 89 11.58 -13.16 1.69
N GLY A 90 11.64 -12.19 0.77
CA GLY A 90 12.26 -10.89 1.03
C GLY A 90 11.57 -10.11 2.15
N ILE A 91 10.23 -10.08 2.17
CA ILE A 91 9.44 -9.43 3.23
C ILE A 91 9.68 -10.11 4.57
N LEU A 92 9.59 -11.44 4.65
CA LEU A 92 9.78 -12.20 5.88
C LEU A 92 11.18 -11.93 6.48
N ASN A 93 12.21 -11.91 5.64
CA ASN A 93 13.57 -11.55 6.08
C ASN A 93 13.66 -10.11 6.61
N LEU A 94 13.01 -9.15 5.96
CA LEU A 94 12.97 -7.75 6.43
C LEU A 94 12.24 -7.63 7.77
N MET A 95 11.26 -8.49 8.04
CA MET A 95 10.52 -8.56 9.29
C MET A 95 11.23 -9.37 10.39
N GLY A 96 12.38 -9.98 10.09
CA GLY A 96 13.11 -10.84 11.02
C GLY A 96 12.52 -12.24 11.22
N LEU A 97 11.59 -12.66 10.35
CA LEU A 97 10.90 -13.95 10.35
C LEU A 97 11.62 -14.98 9.47
N CYS A 98 12.94 -15.08 9.64
CA CYS A 98 13.81 -15.89 8.78
C CYS A 98 13.62 -17.41 8.95
N ASP A 99 12.88 -17.82 9.98
CA ASP A 99 12.49 -19.20 10.27
C ASP A 99 11.27 -19.67 9.46
N LEU A 100 10.53 -18.74 8.86
CA LEU A 100 9.41 -19.04 7.97
C LEU A 100 9.89 -19.18 6.52
N ASP A 101 9.48 -20.26 5.85
CA ASP A 101 9.76 -20.49 4.43
C ASP A 101 8.50 -20.55 3.55
N VAL A 102 8.74 -20.54 2.23
CA VAL A 102 7.73 -20.51 1.15
C VAL A 102 8.20 -21.37 0.01
#